data_AF-A0A4P6B3Q4-F1
#
_entry.id   AF-A0A4P6B3Q4-F1
#
_cell.length_a   1.000
_cell.length_b   1.000
_cell.length_c   1.000
_cell.angle_alpha   90.00
_cell.angle_beta   90.00
_cell.angle_gamma   90.00
#
_symmetry.space_group_name_H-M   'P 1'
#
loop_
_entity.id
_entity.type
_entity.pdbx_description
1 polymer ?
#
loop_
_entity_poly.entity_id
_entity_poly.type
_entity_poly.pdbx_seq_one_letter_code
_entity_poly.pdbx_strand_id
1 'polypeptide(L)'
;MAKVTAPLMSLDASGALGKALVFAKWKGINYARRYFVPMNPNTENQERVRSYFTQAVTSWQGESPETRAMWNAAVRGRPLTGMNYYLAQYIKYLFSHNGQAPATPFLPPGQQQS
;
A
#
# COMPACT_ATOMS: atom_id res chain seq x y z
N MET A 1 16.94 -5.21 26.76
CA MET A 1 17.21 -4.03 25.90
C MET A 1 18.02 -3.05 26.74
N ALA A 2 19.18 -2.58 26.27
CA ALA A 2 20.00 -1.66 27.06
C ALA A 2 19.20 -0.36 27.30
N LYS A 3 19.00 0.01 28.57
CA LYS A 3 18.37 1.27 28.97
C LYS A 3 19.37 2.38 28.67
N VAL A 4 19.07 3.22 27.67
CA VAL A 4 19.94 4.34 27.29
C VAL A 4 19.71 5.47 28.29
N THR A 5 20.54 5.54 29.31
CA THR A 5 20.53 6.64 30.30
C THR A 5 21.36 7.80 29.75
N ALA A 6 20.70 8.94 29.51
CA ALA A 6 21.30 10.19 29.02
C ALA A 6 22.04 10.09 27.65
N PRO A 7 21.33 9.83 26.52
CA PRO A 7 21.98 9.73 25.21
C PRO A 7 22.71 11.01 24.76
N LEU A 8 22.40 12.15 25.38
CA LEU A 8 23.14 13.42 25.26
C LEU A 8 22.72 14.42 26.37
N MET A 9 22.96 14.11 27.65
CA MET A 9 22.73 15.04 28.78
C MET A 9 21.32 15.70 28.82
N SER A 10 20.25 14.97 28.47
CA SER A 10 18.87 15.47 28.56
C SER A 10 18.47 16.61 27.61
N LEU A 11 19.14 16.75 26.47
CA LEU A 11 18.52 17.45 25.32
C LEU A 11 17.60 16.46 24.60
N ASP A 12 16.38 16.89 24.23
CA ASP A 12 15.39 16.11 23.45
C ASP A 12 15.90 15.91 22.01
N ALA A 13 17.09 15.29 21.90
CA ALA A 13 17.89 15.20 20.70
C ALA A 13 17.23 14.20 19.75
N SER A 14 16.87 14.69 18.58
CA SER A 14 16.29 13.91 17.49
C SER A 14 17.16 14.03 16.24
N GLY A 15 17.29 12.95 15.49
CA GLY A 15 17.95 12.96 14.18
C GLY A 15 19.24 12.14 14.12
N ALA A 16 19.91 12.22 12.98
CA ALA A 16 21.11 11.44 12.68
C ALA A 16 22.38 12.22 13.04
N LEU A 17 23.23 11.66 13.90
CA LEU A 17 24.55 12.16 14.20
C LEU A 17 25.57 11.45 13.29
N GLY A 18 26.19 12.20 12.38
CA GLY A 18 27.33 11.75 11.57
C GLY A 18 27.06 10.49 10.73
N LYS A 19 25.80 10.18 10.40
CA LYS A 19 25.38 8.90 9.77
C LYS A 19 25.90 7.65 10.52
N ALA A 20 26.13 7.77 11.81
CA ALA A 20 26.59 6.69 12.68
C ALA A 20 25.49 6.28 13.66
N LEU A 21 24.81 7.26 14.27
CA LEU A 21 23.76 7.06 15.26
C LEU A 21 22.53 7.90 14.91
N VAL A 22 21.34 7.37 15.22
CA VAL A 22 20.06 8.09 15.13
C VAL A 22 19.41 8.07 16.50
N PHE A 23 19.08 9.24 17.01
CA PHE A 23 18.32 9.42 18.24
C PHE A 23 16.85 9.67 17.89
N ALA A 24 15.96 8.92 18.54
CA ALA A 24 14.53 9.03 18.32
C ALA A 24 13.75 8.71 19.60
N LYS A 25 12.46 9.07 19.60
CA LYS A 25 11.54 8.87 20.72
C LYS A 25 10.35 8.06 20.25
N TRP A 26 10.05 6.99 20.97
CA TRP A 26 8.87 6.17 20.73
C TRP A 26 8.06 6.03 22.01
N LYS A 27 6.81 6.51 21.98
CA LYS A 27 5.90 6.51 23.15
C LYS A 27 6.55 7.04 24.44
N GLY A 28 7.29 8.13 24.34
CA GLY A 28 7.98 8.75 25.49
C GLY A 28 9.31 8.10 25.87
N ILE A 29 9.70 6.99 25.25
CA ILE A 29 10.97 6.30 25.50
C ILE A 29 11.99 6.77 24.47
N ASN A 30 13.09 7.35 24.94
CA ASN A 30 14.21 7.73 24.10
C ASN A 30 15.05 6.49 23.77
N TYR A 31 15.42 6.34 22.51
CA TYR A 31 16.30 5.27 22.05
C TYR A 31 17.31 5.80 21.04
N ALA A 32 18.47 5.14 21.02
CA ALA A 32 19.51 5.35 20.02
C ALA A 32 19.66 4.07 19.20
N ARG A 33 19.75 4.22 17.88
CA ARG A 33 20.02 3.11 16.95
C ARG A 33 21.17 3.47 16.03
N ARG A 34 21.87 2.46 15.51
CA ARG A 34 22.83 2.68 14.43
C ARG A 34 22.10 3.30 13.23
N TYR A 35 22.73 4.28 12.59
CA TYR A 35 22.23 4.80 11.34
C TYR A 35 22.13 3.65 10.34
N PHE A 36 20.95 3.53 9.75
CA PHE A 36 20.64 2.48 8.80
C PHE A 36 19.77 3.10 7.73
N VAL A 37 20.25 3.07 6.49
CA VAL A 37 19.46 3.39 5.32
C VAL A 37 18.73 2.11 4.93
N PRO A 38 17.38 2.08 4.94
CA PRO A 38 16.64 0.95 4.44
C PRO A 38 17.04 0.66 2.99
N MET A 39 17.28 -0.61 2.68
CA MET A 39 17.45 -1.04 1.30
C MET A 39 16.10 -0.84 0.60
N ASN A 40 16.08 -0.10 -0.50
CA ASN A 40 14.91 0.03 -1.37
C ASN A 40 15.21 -0.60 -2.74
N PRO A 41 15.37 -1.93 -2.81
CA PRO A 41 15.74 -2.60 -4.04
C PRO A 41 14.56 -2.58 -5.01
N ASN A 42 14.73 -2.01 -6.20
CA ASN A 42 13.71 -2.03 -7.26
C ASN A 42 13.69 -3.39 -7.97
N THR A 43 13.14 -4.40 -7.30
CA THR A 43 13.09 -5.77 -7.82
C THR A 43 11.98 -5.94 -8.86
N GLU A 44 12.14 -6.89 -9.79
CA GLU A 44 11.12 -7.23 -10.79
C GLU A 44 9.74 -7.51 -10.16
N ASN A 45 9.71 -8.18 -8.99
CA ASN A 45 8.47 -8.43 -8.27
C ASN A 45 7.79 -7.13 -7.79
N GLN A 46 8.56 -6.14 -7.35
CA GLN A 46 8.01 -4.83 -6.96
C GLN A 46 7.49 -4.07 -8.18
N GLU A 47 8.23 -4.07 -9.28
CA GLU A 47 7.79 -3.44 -10.53
C GLU A 47 6.51 -4.08 -11.06
N ARG A 48 6.39 -5.41 -10.99
CA ARG A 48 5.18 -6.15 -11.37
C ARG A 48 3.97 -5.72 -10.55
N VAL A 49 4.10 -5.65 -9.22
CA VAL A 49 3.00 -5.20 -8.35
C VAL A 49 2.61 -3.75 -8.66
N ARG A 50 3.59 -2.85 -8.86
CA ARG A 50 3.33 -1.45 -9.23
C ARG A 50 2.59 -1.36 -10.56
N SER A 51 3.04 -2.12 -11.57
CA SER A 51 2.38 -2.20 -12.87
C SER A 51 0.92 -2.66 -12.75
N TYR A 52 0.63 -3.67 -11.93
CA TYR A 52 -0.75 -4.13 -11.71
C TYR A 52 -1.63 -3.08 -11.05
N PHE A 53 -1.10 -2.35 -10.05
CA PHE A 53 -1.83 -1.23 -9.46
C PHE A 53 -2.11 -0.11 -10.47
N THR A 54 -1.11 0.26 -11.28
CA THR A 54 -1.29 1.26 -12.34
C THR A 54 -2.36 0.83 -13.33
N GLN A 55 -2.30 -0.41 -13.82
CA GLN A 55 -3.31 -0.96 -14.75
C GLN A 55 -4.72 -0.95 -14.15
N ALA A 56 -4.87 -1.38 -12.90
CA ALA A 56 -6.16 -1.41 -12.21
C ALA A 56 -6.76 -0.01 -12.03
N VAL A 57 -5.93 1.00 -11.71
CA VAL A 57 -6.38 2.41 -11.59
C VAL A 57 -6.78 2.98 -12.95
N THR A 58 -5.98 2.75 -13.99
CA THR A 58 -6.32 3.18 -15.36
C THR A 58 -7.62 2.55 -15.83
N SER A 59 -7.82 1.25 -15.56
CA SER A 59 -9.06 0.54 -15.88
C SER A 59 -10.26 1.14 -15.14
N TRP A 60 -10.14 1.39 -13.83
CA TRP A 60 -11.20 2.05 -13.06
C TRP A 60 -11.57 3.43 -13.61
N GLN A 61 -10.57 4.22 -14.05
CA GLN A 61 -10.77 5.54 -14.66
C GLN A 61 -11.44 5.49 -16.04
N GLY A 62 -11.24 4.41 -16.80
CA GLY A 62 -11.92 4.17 -18.08
C GLY A 62 -13.30 3.50 -17.95
N GLU A 63 -13.61 2.95 -16.78
CA GLU A 63 -14.87 2.24 -16.52
C GLU A 63 -16.08 3.19 -16.50
N SER A 64 -17.23 2.71 -16.95
CA SER A 64 -18.44 3.52 -17.07
C SER A 64 -19.02 3.92 -15.69
N PRO A 65 -19.75 5.05 -15.60
CA PRO A 65 -20.40 5.46 -14.35
C PRO A 65 -21.36 4.40 -13.79
N GLU A 66 -22.04 3.65 -14.67
CA GLU A 66 -22.97 2.58 -14.31
C GLU A 66 -22.25 1.44 -13.60
N THR A 67 -21.16 0.94 -14.18
CA THR A 67 -20.35 -0.12 -13.56
C THR A 67 -19.80 0.35 -12.21
N ARG A 68 -19.29 1.59 -12.11
CA ARG A 68 -18.82 2.16 -10.84
C ARG A 68 -19.92 2.19 -9.78
N ALA A 69 -21.16 2.51 -10.16
CA ALA A 69 -22.31 2.48 -9.26
C ALA A 69 -22.61 1.05 -8.76
N MET A 70 -22.48 0.04 -9.62
CA MET A 70 -22.61 -1.37 -9.21
C MET A 70 -21.55 -1.77 -8.18
N TRP A 71 -20.29 -1.35 -8.37
CA TRP A 71 -19.22 -1.59 -7.40
C TRP A 71 -19.46 -0.89 -6.06
N ASN A 72 -19.98 0.34 -6.08
CA ASN A 72 -20.38 1.04 -4.86
C ASN A 72 -21.57 0.36 -4.15
N ALA A 73 -22.52 -0.21 -4.90
CA ALA A 73 -23.61 -0.98 -4.35
C ALA A 73 -23.14 -2.30 -3.71
N ALA A 74 -22.15 -2.98 -4.32
CA ALA A 74 -21.62 -4.26 -3.86
C ALA A 74 -20.92 -4.20 -2.49
N VAL A 75 -20.49 -3.02 -2.05
CA VAL A 75 -19.79 -2.82 -0.76
C VAL A 75 -20.68 -2.22 0.33
N ARG A 76 -21.99 -2.03 0.08
CA ARG A 76 -22.92 -1.49 1.09
C ARG A 76 -22.85 -2.31 2.38
N GLY A 77 -22.75 -1.62 3.51
CA GLY A 77 -22.62 -2.24 4.83
C GLY A 77 -21.19 -2.68 5.20
N ARG A 78 -20.19 -2.41 4.35
CA ARG A 78 -18.76 -2.66 4.65
C ARG A 78 -17.99 -1.34 4.76
N PRO A 79 -16.93 -1.26 5.57
CA PRO A 79 -16.06 -0.07 5.67
C PRO A 79 -15.10 0.02 4.47
N LEU A 80 -15.62 -0.05 3.24
CA LEU A 80 -14.87 -0.05 1.99
C LEU A 80 -15.59 0.81 0.94
N THR A 81 -14.82 1.42 0.03
CA THR A 81 -15.37 2.08 -1.17
C THR A 81 -15.49 1.08 -2.32
N GLY A 82 -16.35 1.34 -3.30
CA GLY A 82 -16.47 0.49 -4.49
C GLY A 82 -15.15 0.40 -5.27
N MET A 83 -14.41 1.51 -5.35
CA MET A 83 -13.06 1.55 -5.94
C MET A 83 -12.08 0.62 -5.22
N ASN A 84 -12.05 0.62 -3.87
CA ASN A 84 -11.16 -0.26 -3.11
C ASN A 84 -11.46 -1.74 -3.41
N TYR A 85 -12.74 -2.09 -3.50
CA TYR A 85 -13.15 -3.45 -3.82
C TYR A 85 -12.86 -3.83 -5.28
N TYR A 86 -13.09 -2.91 -6.22
CA TYR A 86 -12.72 -3.08 -7.63
C TYR A 86 -11.23 -3.37 -7.78
N LEU A 87 -10.37 -2.50 -7.23
CA LEU A 87 -8.91 -2.65 -7.34
C LEU A 87 -8.44 -3.98 -6.73
N ALA A 88 -8.99 -4.38 -5.59
CA ALA A 88 -8.65 -5.64 -4.96
C ALA A 88 -8.99 -6.85 -5.87
N GLN A 89 -10.17 -6.85 -6.48
CA GLN A 89 -10.58 -7.93 -7.40
C GLN A 89 -9.80 -7.91 -8.71
N TYR A 90 -9.55 -6.73 -9.26
CA TYR A 90 -8.78 -6.56 -10.50
C TYR A 90 -7.34 -7.04 -10.33
N ILE A 91 -6.67 -6.64 -9.25
CA ILE A 91 -5.30 -7.08 -8.95
C ILE A 91 -5.26 -8.59 -8.73
N LYS A 92 -6.25 -9.16 -8.01
CA LYS A 92 -6.38 -10.61 -7.85
C LYS A 92 -6.53 -11.33 -9.20
N TYR A 93 -7.32 -10.76 -10.12
CA TYR A 93 -7.48 -11.28 -11.48
C TYR A 93 -6.16 -11.23 -12.26
N LEU A 94 -5.41 -10.12 -12.20
CA LEU A 94 -4.11 -10.00 -12.87
C LEU A 94 -3.12 -11.05 -12.37
N PHE A 95 -3.09 -11.33 -11.06
CA PHE A 95 -2.23 -12.38 -10.50
C PHE A 95 -2.58 -13.78 -11.01
N SER A 96 -3.87 -14.09 -11.21
CA SER A 96 -4.30 -15.40 -11.72
C SER A 96 -4.16 -15.53 -13.24
N HIS A 97 -4.11 -14.42 -13.97
CA HIS A 97 -4.04 -14.38 -15.44
C HIS A 97 -2.71 -13.83 -15.97
N ASN A 98 -1.64 -13.92 -15.17
CA ASN A 98 -0.28 -13.51 -15.56
C ASN A 98 -0.19 -12.06 -16.10
N GLY A 99 -1.00 -11.15 -15.55
CA GLY A 99 -1.04 -9.73 -15.93
C GLY A 99 -1.93 -9.39 -17.12
N GLN A 100 -2.71 -10.34 -17.65
CA GLN A 100 -3.73 -10.01 -18.66
C GLN A 100 -4.93 -9.33 -18.02
N ALA A 101 -5.33 -8.19 -18.58
CA ALA A 101 -6.48 -7.43 -18.12
C ALA A 101 -7.79 -8.22 -18.35
N PRO A 102 -8.78 -8.12 -17.43
CA PRO A 102 -10.11 -8.67 -17.65
C PRO A 102 -10.85 -7.92 -18.76
N ALA A 103 -11.87 -8.57 -19.33
CA ALA A 103 -12.76 -7.93 -20.30
C ALA A 103 -13.59 -6.80 -19.66
N THR A 104 -13.85 -5.77 -20.46
CA THR A 104 -14.66 -4.60 -20.09
C THR A 104 -16.12 -4.83 -20.50
N PRO A 105 -17.13 -4.51 -19.65
CA PRO A 105 -17.02 -3.96 -18.30
C PRO A 105 -16.61 -5.01 -17.26
N PHE A 106 -15.74 -4.63 -16.32
CA PHE A 106 -15.35 -5.53 -15.22
C PHE A 106 -16.38 -5.42 -14.10
N LEU A 107 -17.25 -6.44 -13.98
CA LEU A 107 -18.38 -6.45 -13.05
C LEU A 107 -18.05 -7.08 -11.69
N PRO A 108 -18.74 -6.66 -10.61
CA PRO A 108 -18.55 -7.25 -9.29
C PRO A 108 -18.92 -8.74 -9.26
N PRO A 109 -18.26 -9.55 -8.41
CA PRO A 109 -18.59 -10.97 -8.25
C PRO A 109 -20.08 -11.15 -7.90
N GLY A 110 -20.79 -11.99 -8.64
CA GLY A 110 -22.24 -12.20 -8.50
C GLY A 110 -23.12 -11.37 -9.46
N GLN A 111 -22.52 -10.54 -10.31
CA GLN A 111 -23.18 -9.84 -11.43
C GLN A 111 -22.55 -10.20 -12.79
N GLN A 112 -21.63 -11.17 -12.82
CA GLN A 112 -21.07 -11.71 -14.05
C GLN A 112 -22.17 -12.56 -14.72
N GLN A 113 -22.68 -12.09 -15.86
CA GLN A 113 -23.67 -12.82 -16.65
C GLN A 113 -23.07 -14.17 -17.08
N SER A 114 -23.86 -15.24 -16.88
CA SER A 114 -23.59 -16.59 -17.38
C SER A 114 -23.40 -16.64 -18.89
#